data_AF-R6D582-F1
#
_entry.id   AF-R6D582-F1
#
_cell.length_a   1.000
_cell.length_b   1.000
_cell.length_c   1.000
_cell.angle_alpha   90.00
_cell.angle_beta   90.00
_cell.angle_gamma   90.00
#
_symmetry.space_group_name_H-M   'P 1'
#
loop_
_entity.id
_entity.type
_entity.pdbx_description
1 polymer ?
#
loop_
_entity_poly.entity_id
_entity_poly.type
_entity_poly.pdbx_seq_one_letter_code
_entity_poly.pdbx_strand_id
1 'polypeptide(L)'
;MKKAILLPMLCLIALCGCEKSTELSEITGNPETETPENGSLTFQLNADKTTCNLLDLTTFSISFNRTVSMWDISNQFDSIVWIVEDKDKNLHSFRIMEQQEKTFLWSHCFYYPGEYKTYLSGYKDKEETFRSETINLQVVTKDFLGWKWNEFPDEPDQKRTGTVNLFNSDFELTYYNHLSDNGVPG
;
A
#
# COMPACT_ATOMS: atom_id res chain seq x y z
N MET A 1 56.16 11.43 35.58
CA MET A 1 55.51 10.28 36.24
C MET A 1 54.80 9.46 35.16
N LYS A 2 55.46 8.42 34.62
CA LYS A 2 55.20 6.98 34.85
C LYS A 2 53.72 6.56 34.72
N LYS A 3 53.42 5.89 33.58
CA LYS A 3 52.60 4.66 33.31
C LYS A 3 51.17 4.61 33.93
N ALA A 4 50.13 3.99 33.37
CA ALA A 4 50.04 2.81 32.52
C ALA A 4 48.65 2.68 31.87
N ILE A 5 48.60 1.86 30.82
CA ILE A 5 47.48 1.23 30.13
C ILE A 5 46.63 0.36 31.09
N LEU A 6 45.32 0.18 30.82
CA LEU A 6 44.58 -1.12 30.86
C LEU A 6 43.05 -0.97 30.63
N LEU A 7 42.59 -1.30 29.41
CA LEU A 7 41.37 -2.11 29.16
C LEU A 7 41.82 -3.60 29.21
N PRO A 8 40.96 -4.64 29.29
CA PRO A 8 39.49 -4.72 29.41
C PRO A 8 39.05 -5.68 30.55
N MET A 9 37.75 -5.89 30.80
CA MET A 9 37.31 -7.08 31.54
C MET A 9 36.06 -7.70 30.92
N LEU A 10 36.32 -8.80 30.22
CA LEU A 10 35.41 -9.83 29.75
C LEU A 10 35.05 -10.72 30.95
N CYS A 11 33.77 -10.85 31.31
CA CYS A 11 33.34 -11.84 32.28
C CYS A 11 32.69 -13.03 31.56
N LEU A 12 33.51 -14.06 31.28
CA LEU A 12 33.03 -15.43 31.20
C LEU A 12 32.75 -15.91 32.63
N ILE A 13 31.56 -16.42 32.88
CA ILE A 13 31.31 -17.29 34.03
C ILE A 13 30.88 -18.64 33.48
N ALA A 14 31.75 -19.63 33.66
CA ALA A 14 31.51 -21.02 33.36
C ALA A 14 31.38 -21.81 34.68
N LEU A 15 30.30 -22.61 34.73
CA LEU A 15 30.18 -23.97 35.29
C LEU A 15 30.24 -24.22 36.81
N CYS A 16 29.10 -24.72 37.34
CA CYS A 16 28.91 -25.94 38.18
C CYS A 16 27.56 -25.80 38.91
N GLY A 17 26.65 -26.77 39.04
CA GLY A 17 26.60 -28.18 38.69
C GLY A 17 25.56 -28.89 39.59
N CYS A 18 24.71 -29.72 38.98
CA CYS A 18 23.92 -30.85 39.52
C CYS A 18 22.95 -30.67 40.70
N GLU A 19 21.65 -30.86 40.43
CA GLU A 19 20.88 -31.98 41.02
C GLU A 19 20.02 -32.68 39.94
N LYS A 20 20.11 -34.02 39.93
CA LYS A 20 19.30 -35.05 39.21
C LYS A 20 17.79 -34.84 39.47
N SER A 21 16.81 -35.34 38.72
CA SER A 21 16.64 -36.30 37.61
C SER A 21 15.18 -36.10 37.16
N THR A 22 14.77 -36.40 35.92
CA THR A 22 14.11 -37.67 35.55
C THR A 22 13.75 -37.57 34.08
N GLU A 23 13.95 -38.66 33.36
CA GLU A 23 13.79 -38.88 31.93
C GLU A 23 12.45 -38.37 31.35
N LEU A 24 12.52 -37.79 30.15
CA LEU A 24 11.45 -37.95 29.17
C LEU A 24 12.09 -38.18 27.80
N SER A 25 11.95 -39.43 27.37
CA SER A 25 12.12 -40.02 26.05
C SER A 25 12.37 -39.07 24.87
N GLU A 26 13.39 -39.43 24.09
CA GLU A 26 13.57 -39.08 22.69
C GLU A 26 12.24 -39.07 21.92
N ILE A 27 11.79 -37.89 21.50
CA ILE A 27 10.98 -37.75 20.29
C ILE A 27 11.90 -37.08 19.28
N THR A 28 12.57 -37.92 18.51
CA THR A 28 13.26 -37.55 17.26
C THR A 28 12.18 -37.20 16.23
N GLY A 29 11.52 -36.06 16.44
CA GLY A 29 10.74 -35.39 15.43
C GLY A 29 11.57 -34.23 14.94
N ASN A 30 12.33 -34.43 13.87
CA ASN A 30 12.75 -33.31 13.04
C ASN A 30 11.45 -32.57 12.69
N PRO A 31 11.25 -31.28 13.04
CA PRO A 31 10.31 -30.51 12.27
C PRO A 31 11.01 -30.42 10.91
N GLU A 32 10.65 -31.33 10.01
CA GLU A 32 10.73 -31.04 8.59
C GLU A 32 10.09 -29.66 8.47
N THR A 33 10.94 -28.65 8.37
CA THR A 33 10.53 -27.33 8.01
C THR A 33 10.19 -27.56 6.56
N GLU A 34 8.94 -27.95 6.32
CA GLU A 34 8.34 -27.99 5.00
C GLU A 34 8.71 -26.64 4.40
N THR A 35 9.70 -26.68 3.52
CA THR A 35 10.05 -25.53 2.73
C THR A 35 8.77 -25.31 1.94
N PRO A 36 8.07 -24.18 2.11
CA PRO A 36 6.84 -23.98 1.37
C PRO A 36 7.23 -24.19 -0.09
N GLU A 37 6.54 -25.08 -0.81
CA GLU A 37 6.67 -25.16 -2.26
C GLU A 37 6.49 -23.73 -2.75
N ASN A 38 7.60 -23.06 -3.03
CA ASN A 38 7.61 -21.62 -3.22
C ASN A 38 7.22 -21.37 -4.67
N GLY A 39 5.99 -21.74 -5.00
CA GLY A 39 5.36 -21.41 -6.27
C GLY A 39 5.52 -19.92 -6.53
N SER A 40 5.62 -19.54 -7.80
CA SER A 40 5.77 -18.13 -8.19
C SER A 40 4.71 -17.30 -7.49
N LEU A 41 5.14 -16.30 -6.72
CA LEU A 41 4.23 -15.40 -6.04
C LEU A 41 3.68 -14.41 -7.09
N THR A 42 2.36 -14.34 -7.15
CA THR A 42 1.62 -13.46 -8.07
C THR A 42 0.70 -12.57 -7.26
N PHE A 43 0.36 -11.41 -7.80
CA PHE A 43 -0.54 -10.45 -7.17
C PHE A 43 -1.60 -9.92 -8.11
N GLN A 44 -2.67 -9.39 -7.53
CA GLN A 44 -3.75 -8.71 -8.23
C GLN A 44 -3.94 -7.31 -7.65
N LEU A 45 -4.26 -6.37 -8.54
CA LEU A 45 -4.78 -5.07 -8.16
C LEU A 45 -6.29 -5.20 -7.95
N ASN A 46 -6.81 -4.63 -6.87
CA ASN A 46 -8.23 -4.46 -6.65
C ASN A 46 -8.55 -2.96 -6.57
N ALA A 47 -9.75 -2.61 -6.99
CA ALA A 47 -10.34 -1.29 -6.79
C ALA A 47 -11.73 -1.47 -6.16
N ASP A 48 -12.10 -0.61 -5.22
CA ASP A 48 -13.45 -0.61 -4.62
C ASP A 48 -14.55 -0.27 -5.63
N LYS A 49 -14.20 0.49 -6.67
CA LYS A 49 -15.07 0.85 -7.79
C LYS A 49 -14.27 1.02 -9.08
N THR A 50 -14.94 0.74 -10.21
CA THR A 50 -14.40 0.92 -11.56
C THR A 50 -15.02 2.09 -12.31
N THR A 51 -16.10 2.66 -11.79
CA THR A 51 -16.64 3.95 -12.23
C THR A 51 -16.69 4.87 -11.03
N CYS A 52 -16.09 6.05 -11.13
CA CYS A 52 -16.08 7.04 -10.07
C CYS A 52 -16.33 8.43 -10.64
N ASN A 53 -16.85 9.33 -9.81
CA ASN A 53 -16.89 10.72 -10.21
C ASN A 53 -15.52 11.37 -10.03
N LEU A 54 -15.31 12.48 -10.75
CA LEU A 54 -14.21 13.39 -10.48
C LEU A 54 -14.09 13.69 -8.98
N LEU A 55 -12.86 13.71 -8.47
CA LEU A 55 -12.52 13.98 -7.06
C LEU A 55 -13.04 12.95 -6.03
N ASP A 56 -13.84 11.97 -6.43
CA ASP A 56 -14.20 10.88 -5.53
C ASP A 56 -12.95 10.05 -5.20
N LEU A 57 -12.81 9.72 -3.93
CA LEU A 57 -11.74 8.86 -3.45
C LEU A 57 -11.99 7.44 -3.93
N THR A 58 -11.14 6.90 -4.80
CA THR A 58 -11.12 5.48 -5.18
C THR A 58 -10.05 4.77 -4.35
N THR A 59 -10.41 3.63 -3.77
CA THR A 59 -9.52 2.84 -2.91
C THR A 59 -9.00 1.63 -3.67
N PHE A 60 -7.68 1.44 -3.61
CA PHE A 60 -6.98 0.35 -4.26
C PHE A 60 -6.28 -0.52 -3.23
N SER A 61 -6.21 -1.82 -3.52
CA SER A 61 -5.46 -2.76 -2.70
C SER A 61 -4.74 -3.80 -3.54
N ILE A 62 -3.71 -4.39 -2.94
CA ILE A 62 -2.99 -5.53 -3.50
C ILE A 62 -3.39 -6.81 -2.75
N SER A 63 -3.70 -7.86 -3.50
CA SER A 63 -3.90 -9.20 -2.96
C SER A 63 -2.91 -10.16 -3.60
N PHE A 64 -2.39 -11.09 -2.80
CA PHE A 64 -1.46 -12.13 -3.27
C PHE A 64 -2.19 -13.46 -3.41
N ASN A 65 -1.68 -14.35 -4.27
CA ASN A 65 -2.26 -15.68 -4.50
C ASN A 65 -2.21 -16.62 -3.29
N ARG A 66 -1.51 -16.22 -2.22
CA ARG A 66 -1.38 -16.95 -0.95
C ARG A 66 -1.01 -15.98 0.16
N THR A 67 -1.02 -16.47 1.40
CA THR A 67 -0.40 -15.77 2.53
C THR A 67 1.08 -15.57 2.26
N VAL A 68 1.57 -14.34 2.40
CA VAL A 68 2.96 -13.97 2.14
C VAL A 68 3.62 -13.34 3.35
N SER A 69 4.89 -13.65 3.55
CA SER A 69 5.78 -12.87 4.40
C SER A 69 6.43 -11.73 3.60
N MET A 70 7.01 -10.76 4.30
CA MET A 70 7.77 -9.70 3.64
C MET A 70 9.04 -10.22 2.95
N TRP A 71 9.56 -11.35 3.43
CA TRP A 71 10.69 -12.05 2.83
C TRP A 71 10.30 -12.64 1.47
N ASP A 72 9.12 -13.25 1.36
CA ASP A 72 8.63 -13.81 0.10
C ASP A 72 8.52 -12.75 -1.00
N ILE A 73 7.96 -11.59 -0.65
CA ILE A 73 7.84 -10.45 -1.57
C ILE A 73 9.23 -9.95 -1.98
N SER A 74 10.12 -9.71 -1.01
CA SER A 74 11.45 -9.12 -1.28
C SER A 74 12.38 -10.07 -2.04
N ASN A 75 12.20 -11.39 -1.90
CA ASN A 75 12.96 -12.36 -2.66
C ASN A 75 12.61 -12.30 -4.15
N GLN A 76 11.33 -12.14 -4.48
CA GLN A 76 10.87 -12.19 -5.87
C GLN A 76 10.83 -10.82 -6.54
N PHE A 77 10.57 -9.75 -5.80
CA PHE A 77 10.43 -8.40 -6.33
C PHE A 77 11.29 -7.42 -5.52
N ASP A 78 12.12 -6.63 -6.21
CA ASP A 78 12.81 -5.50 -5.60
C ASP A 78 11.85 -4.33 -5.38
N SER A 79 10.83 -4.21 -6.23
CA SER A 79 9.73 -3.26 -6.05
C SER A 79 8.44 -3.73 -6.72
N ILE A 80 7.31 -3.25 -6.18
CA ILE A 80 6.00 -3.32 -6.84
C ILE A 80 5.50 -1.90 -7.02
N VAL A 81 5.11 -1.59 -8.25
CA VAL A 81 4.74 -0.24 -8.69
C VAL A 81 3.30 -0.26 -9.19
N TRP A 82 2.50 0.67 -8.68
CA TRP A 82 1.19 0.98 -9.20
C TRP A 82 1.30 1.93 -10.38
N ILE A 83 0.72 1.54 -11.51
CA ILE A 83 0.81 2.29 -12.76
C ILE A 83 -0.61 2.68 -13.20
N VAL A 84 -0.75 3.93 -13.62
CA VAL A 84 -1.98 4.51 -14.18
C VAL A 84 -1.65 5.12 -15.53
N GLU A 85 -2.26 4.60 -16.58
CA GLU A 85 -2.33 5.25 -17.89
C GLU A 85 -3.53 6.18 -17.91
N ASP A 86 -3.29 7.47 -18.15
CA ASP A 86 -4.35 8.47 -18.25
C ASP A 86 -5.01 8.51 -19.63
N LYS A 87 -6.04 9.35 -19.74
CA LYS A 87 -6.81 9.56 -20.98
C LYS A 87 -5.93 9.99 -22.17
N ASP A 88 -4.81 10.65 -21.92
CA ASP A 88 -3.86 11.15 -22.90
C ASP A 88 -2.68 10.18 -23.12
N LYS A 89 -2.79 8.95 -22.58
CA LYS A 89 -1.78 7.88 -22.66
C LYS A 89 -0.48 8.17 -21.90
N ASN A 90 -0.48 9.15 -20.99
CA ASN A 90 0.66 9.34 -20.11
C ASN A 90 0.64 8.28 -19.00
N LEU A 91 1.80 7.75 -18.70
CA LEU A 91 1.99 6.80 -17.61
C LEU A 91 2.40 7.54 -16.34
N HIS A 92 1.62 7.33 -15.30
CA HIS A 92 1.91 7.77 -13.94
C HIS A 92 2.22 6.55 -13.10
N SER A 93 3.24 6.65 -12.25
CA SER A 93 3.69 5.52 -11.43
C SER A 93 3.88 5.94 -9.98
N PHE A 94 3.44 5.08 -9.08
CA PHE A 94 3.64 5.24 -7.65
C PHE A 94 4.16 3.92 -7.08
N ARG A 95 5.28 3.98 -6.36
CA ARG A 95 5.89 2.78 -5.78
C ARG A 95 5.13 2.40 -4.52
N ILE A 96 4.49 1.24 -4.53
CA ILE A 96 3.71 0.76 -3.37
C ILE A 96 4.53 -0.19 -2.50
N MET A 97 5.56 -0.82 -3.06
CA MET A 97 6.49 -1.65 -2.30
C MET A 97 7.94 -1.42 -2.75
N GLU A 98 8.82 -1.23 -1.76
CA GLU A 98 10.28 -1.26 -1.84
C GLU A 98 10.83 -1.75 -0.48
N GLN A 99 12.16 -1.86 -0.33
CA GLN A 99 12.79 -2.35 0.90
C GLN A 99 12.21 -1.74 2.19
N GLN A 100 11.94 -0.43 2.21
CA GLN A 100 11.46 0.29 3.40
C GLN A 100 9.98 0.72 3.32
N GLU A 101 9.41 0.83 2.12
CA GLU A 101 8.04 1.35 1.91
C GLU A 101 7.11 0.22 1.51
N LYS A 102 5.97 0.09 2.20
CA LYS A 102 5.02 -1.01 1.97
C LYS A 102 3.59 -0.51 2.18
N THR A 103 2.84 -0.43 1.10
CA THR A 103 1.47 0.06 1.06
C THR A 103 0.58 -1.01 0.44
N PHE A 104 -0.25 -1.65 1.28
CA PHE A 104 -1.19 -2.69 0.84
C PHE A 104 -2.56 -2.14 0.44
N LEU A 105 -2.88 -0.95 0.93
CA LEU A 105 -4.13 -0.23 0.71
C LEU A 105 -3.78 1.25 0.53
N TRP A 106 -4.25 1.86 -0.55
CA TRP A 106 -4.08 3.29 -0.81
C TRP A 106 -5.30 3.84 -1.50
N SER A 107 -5.41 5.16 -1.55
CA SER A 107 -6.51 5.83 -2.21
C SER A 107 -6.02 6.94 -3.12
N HIS A 108 -6.78 7.21 -4.18
CA HIS A 108 -6.46 8.22 -5.18
C HIS A 108 -7.72 8.91 -5.68
N CYS A 109 -7.64 10.23 -5.86
CA CYS A 109 -8.67 11.04 -6.52
C CYS A 109 -8.21 11.35 -7.95
N PHE A 110 -9.10 11.14 -8.92
CA PHE A 110 -8.84 11.54 -10.31
C PHE A 110 -9.34 12.97 -10.57
N TYR A 111 -8.55 13.75 -11.31
CA TYR A 111 -8.77 15.19 -11.52
C TYR A 111 -9.29 15.55 -12.91
N TYR A 112 -9.26 14.61 -13.84
CA TYR A 112 -9.81 14.78 -15.17
C TYR A 112 -10.79 13.65 -15.48
N PRO A 113 -11.92 13.94 -16.13
CA PRO A 113 -12.81 12.90 -16.62
C PRO A 113 -12.15 12.17 -17.79
N GLY A 114 -12.47 10.89 -17.93
CA GLY A 114 -11.94 10.06 -19.00
C GLY A 114 -11.80 8.60 -18.61
N GLU A 115 -11.32 7.82 -19.57
CA GLU A 115 -10.95 6.43 -19.35
C GLU A 115 -9.50 6.36 -18.88
N TYR A 116 -9.28 5.56 -17.84
CA TYR A 116 -7.97 5.27 -17.27
C TYR A 116 -7.75 3.77 -17.28
N LYS A 117 -6.49 3.36 -17.42
CA LYS A 117 -6.10 1.95 -17.24
C LYS A 117 -5.11 1.87 -16.10
N THR A 118 -5.29 0.90 -15.22
CA THR A 118 -4.40 0.76 -14.08
C THR A 118 -4.07 -0.68 -13.75
N TYR A 119 -2.84 -0.92 -13.34
CA TYR A 119 -2.30 -2.24 -13.03
C TYR A 119 -1.12 -2.11 -12.05
N LEU A 120 -0.66 -3.25 -11.55
CA LEU A 120 0.57 -3.37 -10.78
C LEU A 120 1.64 -4.05 -11.64
N SER A 121 2.86 -3.55 -11.56
CA SER A 121 4.05 -4.19 -12.14
C SER A 121 5.07 -4.50 -11.04
N GLY A 122 5.55 -5.74 -11.05
CA GLY A 122 6.59 -6.25 -10.16
C GLY A 122 7.91 -6.29 -10.89
N TYR A 123 8.96 -5.77 -10.26
CA TYR A 123 10.28 -5.64 -10.86
C TYR A 123 11.31 -6.43 -10.08
N LYS A 124 12.21 -7.10 -10.81
CA LYS A 124 13.43 -7.73 -10.27
C LYS A 124 14.60 -7.41 -11.18
N ASP A 125 15.73 -7.01 -10.61
CA ASP A 125 16.94 -6.68 -11.36
C ASP A 125 16.70 -5.63 -12.46
N LYS A 126 15.77 -4.68 -12.18
CA LYS A 126 15.31 -3.59 -13.07
C LYS A 126 14.47 -4.04 -14.27
N GLU A 127 14.08 -5.31 -14.35
CA GLU A 127 13.16 -5.82 -15.38
C GLU A 127 11.77 -6.08 -14.79
N GLU A 128 10.71 -5.86 -15.57
CA GLU A 128 9.37 -6.25 -15.20
C GLU A 128 9.24 -7.77 -15.29
N THR A 129 9.04 -8.44 -14.14
CA THR A 129 8.94 -9.90 -14.05
C THR A 129 7.51 -10.39 -13.92
N PHE A 130 6.60 -9.52 -13.49
CA PHE A 130 5.18 -9.83 -13.37
C PHE A 130 4.33 -8.58 -13.54
N ARG A 131 3.17 -8.75 -14.18
CA ARG A 131 2.15 -7.71 -14.34
C ARG A 131 0.79 -8.27 -13.95
N SER A 132 0.04 -7.52 -13.13
CA SER A 132 -1.34 -7.89 -12.80
C SER A 132 -2.27 -7.71 -14.00
N GLU A 133 -3.50 -8.20 -13.88
CA GLU A 133 -4.56 -7.77 -14.80
C GLU A 133 -4.76 -6.25 -14.75
N THR A 134 -5.22 -5.70 -15.88
CA THR A 134 -5.51 -4.27 -16.01
C THR A 134 -6.96 -4.00 -15.63
N ILE A 135 -7.16 -3.07 -14.70
CA ILE A 135 -8.46 -2.50 -14.39
C ILE A 135 -8.68 -1.30 -15.33
N ASN A 136 -9.80 -1.30 -16.05
CA ASN A 136 -10.28 -0.11 -16.75
C ASN A 136 -11.16 0.69 -15.79
N LEU A 137 -10.83 1.96 -15.61
CA LEU A 137 -11.57 2.89 -14.78
C LEU A 137 -12.24 3.94 -15.66
N GLN A 138 -13.50 4.23 -15.37
CA GLN A 138 -14.22 5.35 -15.97
C GLN A 138 -14.37 6.46 -14.93
N VAL A 139 -13.71 7.59 -15.18
CA VAL A 139 -13.90 8.81 -14.39
C VAL A 139 -14.92 9.67 -15.11
N VAL A 140 -16.05 9.91 -14.47
CA VAL A 140 -17.12 10.76 -15.02
C VAL A 140 -17.11 12.12 -14.36
N THR A 141 -17.55 13.13 -15.11
CA THR A 141 -17.83 14.44 -14.51
C THR A 141 -19.03 14.30 -13.57
N LYS A 142 -18.98 15.00 -12.44
CA LYS A 142 -20.19 15.47 -11.76
C LYS A 142 -20.75 16.67 -12.57
N ASP A 143 -21.73 17.44 -12.06
CA ASP A 143 -22.26 18.60 -12.80
C ASP A 143 -21.16 19.68 -13.09
N PHE A 144 -21.51 20.82 -13.69
CA PHE A 144 -20.55 21.87 -14.07
C PHE A 144 -19.66 22.41 -12.93
N LEU A 145 -20.00 22.18 -11.66
CA LEU A 145 -19.17 22.50 -10.50
C LEU A 145 -18.37 21.31 -9.97
N GLY A 146 -18.62 20.10 -10.46
CA GLY A 146 -18.06 18.87 -9.92
C GLY A 146 -18.87 18.30 -8.76
N TRP A 147 -20.17 18.64 -8.63
CA TRP A 147 -21.08 18.10 -7.61
C TRP A 147 -22.32 17.40 -8.18
N LYS A 148 -22.93 16.53 -7.37
CA LYS A 148 -24.30 16.05 -7.55
C LYS A 148 -25.16 16.71 -6.48
N TRP A 149 -25.99 17.67 -6.88
CA TRP A 149 -26.78 18.50 -5.95
C TRP A 149 -27.75 17.71 -5.08
N ASN A 150 -28.17 16.53 -5.51
CA ASN A 150 -29.02 15.62 -4.74
C ASN A 150 -28.27 14.75 -3.72
N GLU A 151 -26.94 14.81 -3.69
CA GLU A 151 -26.08 14.15 -2.70
C GLU A 151 -25.62 15.14 -1.62
N PHE A 152 -26.19 16.36 -1.57
CA PHE A 152 -25.90 17.29 -0.48
C PHE A 152 -26.39 16.65 0.83
N PRO A 153 -25.50 16.40 1.80
CA PRO A 153 -25.98 16.01 3.10
C PRO A 153 -26.75 17.21 3.68
N ASP A 154 -27.96 16.97 4.21
CA ASP A 154 -28.68 17.92 5.08
C ASP A 154 -27.94 18.11 6.42
N GLU A 155 -26.61 17.99 6.43
CA GLU A 155 -25.80 18.04 7.62
C GLU A 155 -25.34 19.48 7.86
N PRO A 156 -25.70 20.07 9.01
CA PRO A 156 -25.35 21.45 9.37
C PRO A 156 -23.85 21.64 9.66
N ASP A 157 -23.06 20.56 9.61
CA ASP A 157 -21.68 20.55 10.06
C ASP A 157 -20.72 20.71 8.87
N GLN A 158 -19.85 21.73 8.95
CA GLN A 158 -18.77 21.98 7.98
C GLN A 158 -17.85 20.76 7.82
N LYS A 159 -18.15 19.88 6.86
CA LYS A 159 -17.22 18.82 6.46
C LYS A 159 -16.19 19.40 5.49
N ARG A 160 -14.95 19.54 5.98
CA ARG A 160 -13.76 19.76 5.15
C ARG A 160 -13.44 18.47 4.41
N THR A 161 -13.40 18.53 3.07
CA THR A 161 -12.94 17.41 2.26
C THR A 161 -11.60 17.78 1.62
N GLY A 162 -10.60 16.93 1.82
CA GLY A 162 -9.31 17.02 1.16
C GLY A 162 -9.22 15.97 0.04
N THR A 163 -8.68 16.38 -1.10
CA THR A 163 -8.37 15.49 -2.22
C THR A 163 -6.86 15.45 -2.39
N VAL A 164 -6.32 14.25 -2.62
CA VAL A 164 -4.87 14.02 -2.72
C VAL A 164 -4.54 13.42 -4.07
N ASN A 165 -3.56 14.02 -4.76
CA ASN A 165 -3.00 13.46 -5.97
C ASN A 165 -1.65 12.79 -5.67
N LEU A 166 -1.63 11.46 -5.68
CA LEU A 166 -0.38 10.70 -5.48
C LEU A 166 0.67 10.95 -6.58
N PHE A 167 0.26 11.43 -7.76
CA PHE A 167 1.15 11.72 -8.89
C PHE A 167 1.58 13.19 -8.96
N ASN A 168 1.00 14.05 -8.13
CA ASN A 168 1.36 15.46 -8.07
C ASN A 168 1.27 15.95 -6.62
N SER A 169 2.40 15.87 -5.91
CA SER A 169 2.50 16.31 -4.51
C SER A 169 2.27 17.80 -4.31
N ASP A 170 2.44 18.60 -5.36
CA ASP A 170 2.26 20.05 -5.31
C ASP A 170 0.78 20.45 -5.50
N PHE A 171 -0.06 19.49 -5.87
CA PHE A 171 -1.49 19.70 -6.01
C PHE A 171 -2.24 19.19 -4.78
N GLU A 172 -2.72 20.12 -3.96
CA GLU A 172 -3.68 19.85 -2.90
C GLU A 172 -4.97 20.64 -3.18
N LEU A 173 -6.10 19.95 -3.22
CA LEU A 173 -7.41 20.61 -3.25
C LEU A 173 -8.16 20.26 -1.97
N THR A 174 -8.35 21.27 -1.13
CA THR A 174 -9.23 21.23 0.04
C THR A 174 -10.44 22.12 -0.25
N TYR A 175 -11.65 21.62 0.01
CA TYR A 175 -12.86 22.43 -0.07
C TYR A 175 -13.76 22.23 1.15
N TYR A 176 -14.63 23.22 1.37
CA TYR A 176 -15.63 23.24 2.42
C TYR A 176 -17.00 23.19 1.78
N ASN A 177 -17.84 22.26 2.21
CA ASN A 177 -19.26 22.30 1.86
C ASN A 177 -19.94 23.21 2.87
N HIS A 178 -20.49 24.34 2.41
CA HIS A 178 -21.29 25.25 3.23
C HIS A 178 -22.66 25.46 2.56
N LEU A 179 -23.72 24.92 3.14
CA LEU A 179 -25.07 25.36 2.84
C LEU A 179 -25.34 26.60 3.66
N SER A 180 -25.46 27.76 3.01
CA SER A 180 -26.06 28.92 3.65
C SER A 180 -27.50 29.03 3.17
N ASP A 181 -28.47 29.02 4.08
CA ASP A 181 -29.86 29.44 3.83
C ASP A 181 -29.99 30.94 3.53
N ASN A 182 -28.88 31.60 3.18
CA ASN A 182 -28.81 33.02 2.89
C ASN A 182 -29.29 33.32 1.46
N GLY A 183 -30.55 32.95 1.19
CA GLY A 183 -31.49 33.69 0.36
C GLY A 183 -31.39 33.56 -1.16
N VAL A 184 -32.23 32.69 -1.74
CA VAL A 184 -33.23 33.12 -2.74
C VAL A 184 -34.55 32.37 -2.47
N PRO A 185 -35.72 33.05 -2.49
CA PRO A 185 -37.02 32.45 -2.21
C PRO A 185 -37.65 31.79 -3.46
N GLY A 186 -38.40 30.70 -3.23
CA GLY A 186 -39.36 30.12 -4.19
C GLY A 186 -38.90 28.82 -4.83
#